data_AF-A0A504IHK3-F1
#
_entry.id   AF-A0A504IHK3-F1
#
_cell.length_a   1.000
_cell.length_b   1.000
_cell.length_c   1.000
_cell.angle_alpha   90.00
_cell.angle_beta   90.00
_cell.angle_gamma   90.00
#
_symmetry.space_group_name_H-M   'P 1'
#
loop_
_entity.id
_entity.type
_entity.pdbx_description
1 polymer ?
#
loop_
_entity_poly.entity_id
_entity_poly.type
_entity_poly.pdbx_seq_one_letter_code
_entity_poly.pdbx_strand_id
1 'polypeptide(L)'
;MIDIAPENEAEVRNRDLAIAAASQAADACAELLRFAREGDGVMTGPFTTEVVEQLLDAAKMAMEVEGFEGSEERTQVYGAIVKFLEGWA
;
A
#
# COMPACT_ATOMS: atom_id res chain seq x y z
N MET A 1 -4.13 -18.85 14.75
CA MET A 1 -2.93 -18.28 14.11
C MET A 1 -1.75 -18.76 14.94
N ILE A 2 -0.82 -19.50 14.33
CA ILE A 2 0.40 -19.92 15.03
C ILE A 2 1.30 -18.69 15.08
N ASP A 3 1.69 -18.28 16.28
CA ASP A 3 2.61 -17.17 16.50
C ASP A 3 4.05 -17.70 16.40
N ILE A 4 4.66 -17.52 15.23
CA ILE A 4 6.04 -17.89 14.98
C ILE A 4 6.89 -16.66 15.29
N ALA A 5 7.79 -16.76 16.27
CA ALA A 5 8.70 -15.67 16.60
C ALA A 5 9.59 -15.32 15.38
N PRO A 6 9.87 -14.02 15.14
CA PRO A 6 10.76 -13.60 14.07
C PRO A 6 12.20 -14.02 14.35
N GLU A 7 12.93 -14.40 13.30
CA GLU A 7 14.31 -14.89 13.35
C GLU A 7 15.32 -13.75 13.51
N ASN A 8 15.00 -12.55 13.03
CA ASN A 8 15.88 -11.38 13.07
C ASN A 8 15.11 -10.04 12.92
N GLU A 9 15.82 -8.92 13.09
CA GLU A 9 15.25 -7.56 12.97
C GLU A 9 14.69 -7.24 11.58
N ALA A 10 15.29 -7.79 10.51
CA ALA A 10 14.79 -7.58 9.16
C ALA A 10 13.42 -8.25 8.95
N GLU A 11 13.21 -9.43 9.55
CA GLU A 11 11.91 -10.09 9.53
C GLU A 11 10.87 -9.32 10.34
N VAL A 12 11.23 -8.75 11.50
CA VAL A 12 10.35 -7.86 12.27
C VAL A 12 9.89 -6.69 11.39
N ARG A 13 10.84 -5.97 10.78
CA ARG A 13 10.54 -4.86 9.87
C ARG A 13 9.62 -5.29 8.72
N ASN A 14 9.89 -6.44 8.11
CA ASN A 14 9.09 -6.93 6.98
C ASN A 14 7.66 -7.29 7.40
N ARG A 15 7.47 -7.84 8.60
CA ARG A 15 6.13 -8.10 9.16
C ARG A 15 5.39 -6.80 9.44
N ASP A 16 6.06 -5.81 10.01
CA ASP A 16 5.47 -4.49 10.26
C ASP A 16 5.07 -3.79 8.95
N LEU A 17 5.94 -3.83 7.93
CA LEU A 17 5.62 -3.33 6.59
C LEU A 17 4.42 -4.06 5.98
N ALA A 18 4.36 -5.39 6.11
CA ALA A 18 3.23 -6.16 5.58
C ALA A 18 1.91 -5.80 6.28
N ILE A 19 1.93 -5.56 7.59
CA ILE A 19 0.76 -5.10 8.34
C ILE A 19 0.33 -3.70 7.88
N ALA A 20 1.28 -2.76 7.76
CA ALA A 20 0.99 -1.41 7.29
C ALA A 20 0.43 -1.41 5.86
N ALA A 21 1.02 -2.20 4.96
CA ALA A 21 0.55 -2.39 3.59
C ALA A 21 -0.88 -2.93 3.56
N ALA A 22 -1.17 -3.95 4.37
CA ALA A 22 -2.51 -4.53 4.46
C ALA A 22 -3.54 -3.50 4.97
N SER A 23 -3.17 -2.67 5.95
CA SER A 23 -4.05 -1.63 6.47
C SER A 23 -4.41 -0.60 5.39
N GLN A 24 -3.40 -0.06 4.69
CA GLN A 24 -3.61 0.92 3.63
C GLN A 24 -4.47 0.36 2.49
N ALA A 25 -4.18 -0.87 2.06
CA ALA A 25 -4.96 -1.53 1.03
C ALA A 25 -6.41 -1.80 1.47
N ALA A 26 -6.62 -2.17 2.74
CA ALA A 26 -7.95 -2.44 3.27
C ALA A 26 -8.83 -1.18 3.27
N ASP A 27 -8.28 -0.05 3.71
CA ASP A 27 -8.99 1.24 3.73
C ASP A 27 -9.34 1.70 2.32
N ALA A 28 -8.40 1.61 1.38
CA ALA A 28 -8.64 1.94 -0.02
C ALA A 28 -9.69 1.02 -0.67
N CYS A 29 -9.63 -0.29 -0.38
CA CYS A 29 -10.63 -1.25 -0.87
C CYS A 29 -12.02 -0.98 -0.28
N ALA A 30 -12.09 -0.62 1.00
CA ALA A 30 -13.35 -0.27 1.65
C ALA A 30 -14.00 0.93 0.96
N GLU A 31 -13.21 1.94 0.58
CA GLU A 31 -13.70 3.10 -0.14
C GLU A 31 -14.15 2.78 -1.57
N LEU A 32 -13.40 1.96 -2.30
CA LEU A 32 -13.82 1.47 -3.61
C LEU A 32 -15.18 0.73 -3.53
N LEU A 33 -15.36 -0.09 -2.50
CA LEU A 33 -16.62 -0.80 -2.26
C LEU A 33 -17.75 0.14 -1.85
N ARG A 34 -17.45 1.17 -1.05
CA ARG A 34 -18.41 2.23 -0.72
C ARG A 34 -18.88 2.93 -1.99
N PHE A 35 -17.96 3.41 -2.83
CA PHE A 35 -18.29 4.06 -4.09
C PHE A 35 -19.09 3.16 -5.03
N ALA A 36 -18.76 1.88 -5.13
CA ALA A 36 -19.53 0.92 -5.94
C ALA A 36 -20.98 0.76 -5.48
N ARG A 37 -21.27 1.00 -4.19
CA ARG A 37 -22.61 0.87 -3.59
C ARG A 37 -23.39 2.19 -3.57
N GLU A 38 -22.70 3.27 -3.27
CA GLU A 38 -23.30 4.58 -2.96
C GLU A 38 -23.13 5.60 -4.09
N GLY A 39 -22.21 5.34 -5.03
CA GLY A 39 -21.78 6.30 -6.03
C GLY A 39 -20.97 7.45 -5.44
N ASP A 40 -21.01 8.58 -6.14
CA ASP A 40 -20.28 9.79 -5.74
C ASP A 40 -20.76 10.28 -4.36
N GLY A 41 -19.80 10.38 -3.44
CA GLY A 41 -20.03 10.81 -2.07
C GLY A 41 -20.21 12.32 -2.04
N VAL A 42 -21.44 12.75 -1.74
CA VAL A 42 -21.88 14.15 -1.79
C VAL A 42 -20.84 15.14 -1.25
N MET A 43 -20.46 16.13 -2.08
CA MET A 43 -19.67 17.35 -1.83
C MET A 43 -18.13 17.30 -1.82
N THR A 44 -17.46 16.14 -1.81
CA THR A 44 -15.97 16.08 -1.75
C THR A 44 -15.30 15.40 -2.94
N GLY A 45 -16.08 14.78 -3.83
CA GLY A 45 -15.58 14.01 -4.97
C GLY A 45 -15.83 12.50 -4.81
N PRO A 46 -15.42 11.68 -5.80
CA PRO A 46 -15.81 10.27 -5.88
C PRO A 46 -15.34 9.44 -4.69
N PHE A 47 -14.19 9.79 -4.11
CA PHE A 47 -13.63 9.12 -2.94
C PHE A 47 -13.49 10.08 -1.76
N THR A 48 -13.74 9.57 -0.56
CA THR A 48 -13.53 10.31 0.71
C THR A 48 -12.12 10.16 1.27
N THR A 49 -11.28 9.38 0.59
CA THR A 49 -9.85 9.18 0.89
C THR A 49 -9.04 9.13 -0.40
N GLU A 50 -7.72 9.22 -0.27
CA GLU A 50 -6.73 9.18 -1.35
C GLU A 50 -6.47 7.72 -1.76
N VAL A 51 -7.48 7.11 -2.41
CA VAL A 51 -7.49 5.67 -2.75
C VAL A 51 -6.27 5.26 -3.58
N VAL A 52 -5.82 6.11 -4.51
CA VAL A 52 -4.68 5.79 -5.37
C VAL A 52 -3.40 5.77 -4.55
N GLU A 53 -3.17 6.81 -3.75
CA GLU A 53 -2.01 6.99 -2.88
C GLU A 53 -1.90 5.84 -1.87
N GLN A 54 -3.01 5.47 -1.22
CA GLN A 54 -3.05 4.35 -0.27
C GLN A 54 -2.71 3.00 -0.93
N LEU A 55 -3.24 2.73 -2.13
CA LEU A 55 -2.91 1.52 -2.88
C LEU A 55 -1.45 1.48 -3.33
N LEU A 56 -0.91 2.63 -3.74
CA LEU A 56 0.49 2.75 -4.17
C LEU A 56 1.46 2.64 -2.99
N ASP A 57 1.13 3.20 -1.82
CA ASP A 57 1.93 3.05 -0.60
C ASP A 57 1.92 1.59 -0.11
N ALA A 58 0.75 0.93 -0.16
CA ALA A 58 0.64 -0.51 0.08
C ALA A 58 1.51 -1.34 -0.88
N ALA A 59 1.47 -1.02 -2.18
CA ALA A 59 2.27 -1.71 -3.19
C ALA A 59 3.78 -1.48 -2.97
N LYS A 60 4.19 -0.26 -2.65
CA LYS A 60 5.58 0.08 -2.30
C LYS A 60 6.07 -0.76 -1.13
N MET A 61 5.34 -0.79 -0.02
CA MET A 61 5.71 -1.57 1.16
C MET A 61 5.78 -3.07 0.84
N ALA A 62 4.87 -3.61 0.03
CA ALA A 62 4.94 -5.00 -0.43
C ALA A 62 6.19 -5.27 -1.28
N MET A 63 6.56 -4.35 -2.17
CA MET A 63 7.79 -4.45 -2.97
C MET A 63 9.05 -4.42 -2.10
N GLU A 64 9.08 -3.60 -1.05
CA GLU A 64 10.19 -3.58 -0.09
C GLU A 64 10.35 -4.91 0.67
N VAL A 65 9.24 -5.60 0.95
CA VAL A 65 9.25 -6.93 1.60
C VAL A 65 9.72 -8.02 0.63
N GLU A 66 9.21 -8.03 -0.60
CA GLU A 66 9.59 -9.04 -1.60
C GLU A 66 11.01 -8.86 -2.15
N GLY A 67 11.49 -7.62 -2.15
CA GLY A 67 12.65 -7.22 -2.94
C GLY A 67 12.30 -7.07 -4.43
N PHE A 68 12.96 -6.11 -5.07
CA PHE A 68 12.78 -5.80 -6.50
C PHE A 68 14.11 -5.71 -7.25
N GLU A 69 15.23 -5.92 -6.54
CA GLU A 69 16.57 -5.98 -7.12
C GLU A 69 16.67 -7.17 -8.09
N GLY A 70 17.14 -6.90 -9.32
CA GLY A 70 17.24 -7.92 -10.37
C GLY A 70 16.10 -7.91 -11.40
N SER A 71 15.06 -7.12 -11.19
CA SER A 71 14.05 -6.80 -12.22
C SER A 71 14.08 -5.32 -12.55
N GLU A 72 14.51 -4.98 -13.77
CA GLU A 72 14.52 -3.60 -14.26
C GLU A 72 13.11 -2.99 -14.23
N GLU A 73 12.12 -3.74 -14.67
CA GLU A 73 10.71 -3.32 -14.68
C GLU A 73 10.20 -3.01 -13.26
N ARG A 74 10.42 -3.92 -12.28
CA ARG A 74 10.00 -3.67 -10.89
C ARG A 74 10.75 -2.49 -10.28
N THR A 75 12.03 -2.30 -10.62
CA THR A 75 12.82 -1.15 -10.15
C THR A 75 12.26 0.18 -10.70
N GLN A 76 11.89 0.22 -11.98
CA GLN A 76 11.27 1.40 -12.59
C GLN A 76 9.91 1.72 -11.95
N VAL A 77 9.07 0.70 -11.74
CA VAL A 77 7.77 0.85 -11.07
C VAL A 77 7.96 1.38 -9.65
N TYR A 78 8.87 0.80 -8.87
CA TYR A 78 9.16 1.26 -7.51
C TYR A 78 9.57 2.73 -7.49
N GLY A 79 10.49 3.13 -8.37
CA GLY A 79 10.95 4.52 -8.47
C GLY A 79 9.82 5.48 -8.85
N ALA A 80 8.92 5.07 -9.76
CA ALA A 80 7.77 5.87 -10.14
C ALA A 80 6.78 6.06 -8.99
N ILE A 81 6.52 4.99 -8.22
CA ILE A 81 5.66 5.02 -7.03
C ILE A 81 6.25 5.94 -5.97
N VAL A 82 7.52 5.77 -5.62
CA VAL A 82 8.19 6.60 -4.61
C VAL A 82 8.12 8.07 -5.00
N LYS A 83 8.47 8.41 -6.26
CA LYS A 83 8.40 9.79 -6.75
C LYS A 83 6.99 10.39 -6.69
N PHE A 84 5.97 9.59 -6.99
CA PHE A 84 4.58 10.04 -6.89
C PHE A 84 4.19 10.34 -5.44
N LEU A 85 4.59 9.48 -4.50
CA LEU A 85 4.26 9.61 -3.08
C LEU A 85 5.13 10.64 -2.32
N GLU A 86 6.25 11.10 -2.87
CA GLU A 86 7.05 12.20 -2.28
C GLU A 86 6.27 13.51 -2.12
N GLY A 87 5.22 13.72 -2.93
CA GLY A 87 4.31 14.87 -2.79
C GLY A 87 3.18 14.66 -1.77
N TRP A 88 3.09 13.47 -1.19
CA TRP A 88 2.02 13.02 -0.30
C TRP A 88 2.46 12.87 1.16
N ALA A 89 3.73 12.47 1.39
CA ALA A 89 4.31 12.21 2.72
C ALA A 89 4.66 13.48 3.53
#